data_AF-A0A920KZY7-F1
#
_entry.id   AF-A0A920KZY7-F1
#
_cell.length_a   1.000
_cell.length_b   1.000
_cell.length_c   1.000
_cell.angle_alpha   90.00
_cell.angle_beta   90.00
_cell.angle_gamma   90.00
#
_symmetry.space_group_name_H-M   'P 1'
#
loop_
_entity.id
_entity.type
_entity.pdbx_description
1 polymer ?
#
loop_
_entity_poly.entity_id
_entity_poly.type
_entity_poly.pdbx_seq_one_letter_code
_entity_poly.pdbx_strand_id
1 'polypeptide(L)'
;MTDTMNRIAIRPLSRILPARLRGEDPIRIEKENLKIRHDQMRDVERVRSNIRLLLIIVMFACIYIAIGARLAMLASSQPAEPITQSSNSSVFTQRGDIVDRKGRILATNLETYALYVETRHLVDPLNTANKLAILFDDLNANDLYSQFTGTRKFLWIKKKLSPEQMQAVHDIGDPGLRFGPRETRLYPNGALASHILGGASFGKEGVDSAEIVGVAGVEKTFDSQLQDPHTQKSTQINYRSINPSCS
;
A
#
# COMPACT_ATOMS: atom_id res chain seq x y z
N MET A 1 -29.69 45.25 25.54
CA MET A 1 -30.42 45.05 26.81
C MET A 1 -29.44 45.35 27.94
N THR A 2 -29.47 46.57 28.47
CA THR A 2 -28.52 47.06 29.48
C THR A 2 -28.78 46.39 30.82
N ASP A 3 -27.95 45.41 31.17
CA ASP A 3 -27.96 44.79 32.50
C ASP A 3 -27.41 45.80 33.51
N THR A 4 -28.31 46.55 34.14
CA THR A 4 -27.97 47.42 35.27
C THR A 4 -27.75 46.53 36.48
N MET A 5 -26.60 45.84 36.53
CA MET A 5 -26.14 45.20 37.75
C MET A 5 -26.12 46.25 38.85
N ASN A 6 -27.09 46.15 39.76
CA ASN A 6 -27.18 46.95 40.97
C ASN A 6 -25.93 46.65 41.82
N ARG A 7 -24.83 47.36 41.54
CA ARG A 7 -23.58 47.19 42.26
C ARG A 7 -23.77 47.75 43.66
N ILE A 8 -24.05 46.85 44.60
CA ILE A 8 -24.09 47.18 46.01
C ILE A 8 -22.72 47.77 46.38
N ALA A 9 -22.74 49.04 46.81
CA ALA A 9 -21.56 49.71 47.32
C ALA A 9 -21.06 48.98 48.57
N ILE A 10 -19.75 48.97 48.81
CA ILE A 10 -19.15 48.32 49.99
C ILE A 10 -19.76 48.88 51.29
N ARG A 11 -20.07 50.19 51.27
CA ARG A 11 -20.74 50.92 52.33
C ARG A 11 -22.03 51.57 51.81
N PRO A 12 -23.15 50.83 51.68
CA PRO A 12 -24.38 51.41 51.19
C PRO A 12 -24.96 52.35 52.24
N LEU A 13 -25.07 53.63 51.91
CA LEU A 13 -25.61 54.67 52.80
C LEU A 13 -26.98 54.28 53.37
N SER A 14 -27.82 53.66 52.54
CA SER A 14 -29.15 53.15 52.91
C SER A 14 -29.13 52.12 54.04
N ARG A 15 -28.06 51.34 54.21
CA ARG A 15 -27.93 50.33 55.27
C ARG A 15 -27.13 50.82 56.47
N ILE A 16 -26.19 51.75 56.26
CA ILE A 16 -25.29 52.26 57.31
C ILE A 16 -25.94 53.35 58.17
N LEU A 17 -26.68 54.27 57.56
CA LEU A 17 -27.37 55.35 58.28
C LEU A 17 -28.33 54.81 59.36
N PRO A 18 -29.26 53.86 59.06
CA PRO A 18 -30.14 53.32 60.09
C PRO A 18 -29.41 52.45 61.12
N ALA A 19 -28.32 51.76 60.74
CA ALA A 19 -27.51 50.97 61.66
C ALA A 19 -26.83 51.87 62.72
N ARG A 20 -26.26 53.02 62.31
CA ARG A 20 -25.68 53.98 63.27
C ARG A 20 -26.72 54.59 64.20
N LEU A 21 -27.91 54.91 63.69
CA LEU A 21 -29.01 55.44 64.50
C LEU A 21 -29.48 54.44 65.57
N ARG A 22 -29.34 53.14 65.31
CA ARG A 22 -29.62 52.05 66.27
C ARG A 22 -28.44 51.69 67.19
N GLY A 23 -27.30 52.38 67.06
CA GLY A 23 -26.08 52.08 67.83
C GLY A 23 -25.33 50.82 67.37
N GLU A 24 -25.61 50.30 66.16
CA GLU A 24 -24.94 49.12 65.60
C GLU A 24 -23.64 49.51 64.89
N ASP A 25 -22.60 48.66 65.03
CA ASP A 25 -21.31 48.88 64.37
C ASP A 25 -21.39 48.69 62.83
N PRO A 26 -21.16 49.75 62.02
CA PRO A 26 -21.26 49.69 60.56
C PRO A 26 -20.17 48.85 59.90
N ILE A 27 -19.10 48.52 60.63
CA ILE A 27 -17.98 47.68 60.17
C ILE A 27 -18.45 46.25 59.85
N ARG A 28 -19.49 45.76 60.54
CA ARG A 28 -20.06 44.43 60.28
C ARG A 28 -20.65 44.35 58.86
N ILE A 29 -21.38 45.38 58.46
CA ILE A 29 -22.00 45.49 57.12
C ILE A 29 -20.92 45.57 56.03
N GLU A 30 -19.82 46.29 56.29
CA GLU A 30 -18.69 46.37 55.38
C GLU A 30 -17.98 45.02 55.20
N LYS A 31 -17.69 44.31 56.29
CA LYS A 31 -17.08 42.96 56.22
C LYS A 31 -17.95 41.97 55.48
N GLU A 32 -19.27 42.02 55.69
CA GLU A 32 -20.25 41.19 54.99
C GLU A 32 -20.22 41.44 53.47
N ASN A 33 -20.29 42.71 53.05
CA ASN A 33 -20.25 43.07 51.63
C ASN A 33 -18.91 42.75 50.96
N LEU A 34 -17.79 42.92 51.68
CA LEU A 34 -16.46 42.55 51.20
C LEU A 34 -16.35 41.03 51.01
N LYS A 35 -16.90 40.23 51.92
CA LYS A 35 -16.93 38.77 51.80
C LYS A 35 -17.78 38.33 50.60
N ILE A 36 -18.98 38.88 50.45
CA ILE A 36 -19.87 38.61 49.30
C ILE A 36 -19.17 38.91 47.98
N ARG A 37 -18.43 40.04 47.87
CA ARG A 37 -17.65 40.35 46.67
C ARG A 37 -16.53 39.35 46.40
N HIS A 38 -15.79 38.94 47.42
CA HIS A 38 -14.74 37.93 47.24
C HIS A 38 -15.32 36.59 46.79
N ASP A 39 -16.46 36.17 47.36
CA ASP A 39 -17.13 34.94 46.96
C ASP A 39 -17.63 35.02 45.51
N GLN A 40 -18.24 36.14 45.11
CA GLN A 40 -18.67 36.39 43.73
C GLN A 40 -17.50 36.39 42.72
N MET A 41 -16.35 36.99 43.06
CA MET A 41 -15.18 36.97 42.18
C MET A 41 -14.65 35.55 42.00
N ARG A 42 -14.61 34.74 43.07
CA ARG A 42 -14.18 33.33 43.01
C ARG A 42 -15.14 32.48 42.18
N ASP A 43 -16.44 32.72 42.27
CA ASP A 43 -17.43 31.98 41.50
C ASP A 43 -17.36 32.30 40.00
N VAL A 44 -17.14 33.57 39.64
CA VAL A 44 -16.93 33.97 38.23
C VAL A 44 -15.67 33.33 37.64
N GLU A 45 -14.58 33.25 38.40
CA GLU A 45 -13.35 32.57 37.98
C GLU A 45 -13.56 31.05 37.81
N ARG A 46 -14.26 30.41 38.76
CA ARG A 46 -14.61 28.99 38.67
C ARG A 46 -15.48 28.68 37.47
N VAL A 47 -16.51 29.47 37.21
CA VAL A 47 -17.42 29.28 36.07
C VAL A 47 -16.65 29.37 34.76
N ARG A 48 -15.74 30.35 34.60
CA ARG A 48 -14.90 30.46 33.40
C ARG A 48 -13.98 29.26 33.21
N SER A 49 -13.34 28.77 34.27
CA SER A 49 -12.46 27.60 34.21
C SER A 49 -13.23 26.31 33.90
N ASN A 50 -14.41 26.14 34.50
CA ASN A 50 -15.27 24.98 34.26
C ASN A 50 -15.81 24.96 32.83
N ILE A 51 -16.18 26.10 32.24
CA ILE A 51 -16.62 26.19 30.84
C ILE A 51 -15.48 25.79 29.89
N ARG A 52 -14.25 26.26 30.14
CA ARG A 52 -13.08 25.88 29.33
C ARG A 52 -12.80 24.38 29.40
N LEU A 53 -12.85 23.82 30.60
CA LEU A 53 -12.63 22.39 30.83
C LEU A 53 -13.73 21.57 30.14
N LEU A 54 -14.99 21.98 30.24
CA LEU A 54 -16.11 21.33 29.57
C LEU A 54 -15.97 21.38 28.04
N LEU A 55 -15.52 22.50 27.47
CA LEU A 55 -15.25 22.62 26.04
C LEU A 55 -14.20 21.60 25.56
N ILE A 56 -13.13 21.43 26.33
CA ILE A 56 -12.07 20.46 26.02
C ILE A 56 -12.63 19.03 26.08
N ILE A 57 -13.38 18.68 27.13
CA ILE A 57 -14.01 17.36 27.26
C ILE A 57 -14.93 17.07 26.07
N VAL A 58 -15.79 18.01 25.69
CA VAL A 58 -16.71 17.86 24.55
C VAL A 58 -15.93 17.69 23.25
N MET A 59 -14.87 18.47 23.03
CA MET A 59 -14.02 18.33 21.85
C MET A 59 -13.38 16.94 21.75
N PHE A 60 -12.78 16.44 22.83
CA PHE A 60 -12.19 15.09 22.85
C PHE A 60 -13.25 14.01 22.66
N ALA A 61 -14.42 14.15 23.30
CA ALA A 61 -15.53 13.22 23.12
C ALA A 61 -15.98 13.14 21.65
N CYS A 62 -16.11 14.28 20.96
CA CYS A 62 -16.43 14.32 19.53
C CYS A 62 -15.38 13.59 18.67
N ILE A 63 -14.09 13.76 18.97
CA ILE A 63 -13.00 13.06 18.26
C ILE A 63 -13.11 11.54 18.45
N TYR A 64 -13.29 11.08 19.69
CA TYR A 64 -13.43 9.65 19.97
C TYR A 64 -14.67 9.05 19.32
N ILE A 65 -15.79 9.78 19.29
CA ILE A 65 -17.01 9.35 18.58
C ILE A 65 -16.75 9.24 17.08
N ALA A 66 -16.07 10.20 16.46
CA ALA A 66 -15.75 10.16 15.03
C ALA A 66 -14.86 8.96 14.67
N ILE A 67 -13.84 8.67 15.49
CA ILE A 67 -12.98 7.49 15.31
C ILE A 67 -13.78 6.21 15.48
N GLY A 68 -14.60 6.11 16.53
CA GLY A 68 -15.45 4.95 16.79
C GLY A 68 -16.45 4.70 15.65
N ALA A 69 -17.07 5.75 15.12
CA ALA A 69 -17.96 5.66 13.97
C ALA A 69 -17.23 5.18 12.71
N ARG A 70 -16.01 5.68 12.45
CA ARG A 70 -15.19 5.24 11.32
C ARG A 70 -14.80 3.76 11.44
N LEU A 71 -14.43 3.31 12.64
CA LEU A 71 -14.11 1.91 12.91
C LEU A 71 -15.33 1.01 12.78
N ALA A 72 -16.49 1.42 13.29
CA ALA A 72 -17.74 0.67 13.15
C ALA A 72 -18.15 0.54 11.69
N MET A 73 -18.03 1.62 10.90
CA MET A 73 -18.27 1.60 9.46
C MET A 73 -17.35 0.60 8.76
N LEU A 74 -16.05 0.60 9.08
CA LEU A 74 -15.07 -0.33 8.51
C LEU A 74 -15.31 -1.78 8.94
N ALA A 75 -15.77 -2.01 10.17
CA ALA A 75 -16.12 -3.34 10.66
C ALA A 75 -17.41 -3.88 10.01
N SER A 76 -18.33 -3.00 9.61
CA SER A 76 -19.59 -3.37 8.98
C SER A 76 -19.51 -3.56 7.46
N SER A 77 -18.47 -3.02 6.79
CA SER A 77 -18.23 -3.33 5.39
C SER A 77 -17.82 -4.79 5.24
N GLN A 78 -18.36 -5.46 4.21
CA GLN A 78 -17.97 -6.83 3.87
C GLN A 78 -16.44 -6.93 3.81
N PRO A 79 -15.83 -8.06 4.24
CA PRO A 79 -14.43 -8.31 3.97
C PRO A 79 -14.23 -8.33 2.45
N ALA A 80 -13.95 -7.16 1.86
CA ALA A 80 -13.19 -7.13 0.65
C ALA A 80 -11.87 -7.78 1.04
N GLU A 81 -11.55 -8.92 0.43
CA GLU A 81 -10.20 -9.46 0.50
C GLU A 81 -9.25 -8.27 0.33
N PRO A 82 -8.24 -8.12 1.20
CA PRO A 82 -7.27 -7.05 1.03
C PRO A 82 -6.59 -7.32 -0.30
N ILE A 83 -7.11 -6.69 -1.37
CA ILE A 83 -6.33 -6.39 -2.54
C ILE A 83 -5.25 -5.51 -1.94
N THR A 84 -4.09 -6.10 -1.71
CA THR A 84 -2.87 -5.44 -1.30
C THR A 84 -2.63 -4.34 -2.31
N GLN A 85 -3.22 -3.17 -2.06
CA GLN A 85 -2.78 -1.90 -2.59
C GLN A 85 -1.52 -1.50 -1.83
N SER A 86 -0.53 -2.40 -1.79
CA SER A 86 0.85 -1.99 -1.77
C SER A 86 1.11 -1.39 -3.14
N SER A 87 0.88 -0.09 -3.24
CA SER A 87 1.08 0.76 -4.42
C SER A 87 2.52 0.79 -4.96
N ASN A 88 3.38 -0.15 -4.54
CA ASN A 88 4.76 -0.33 -5.01
C ASN A 88 5.21 -1.80 -5.16
N SER A 89 4.35 -2.79 -4.86
CA SER A 89 4.60 -4.15 -5.35
C SER A 89 3.60 -4.36 -6.47
N SER A 90 4.06 -4.42 -7.72
CA SER A 90 3.25 -4.90 -8.84
C SER A 90 2.68 -6.25 -8.44
N VAL A 91 1.46 -6.27 -7.91
CA VAL A 91 0.72 -7.50 -7.64
C VAL A 91 0.61 -8.18 -8.99
N PHE A 92 1.29 -9.32 -9.09
CA PHE A 92 1.37 -10.13 -10.29
C PHE A 92 -0.04 -10.45 -10.75
N THR A 93 -0.53 -9.73 -11.75
CA THR A 93 -1.66 -10.22 -12.50
C THR A 93 -1.11 -11.20 -13.50
N GLN A 94 -1.22 -12.48 -13.18
CA GLN A 94 -0.95 -13.57 -14.10
C GLN A 94 -1.73 -13.32 -15.39
N ARG A 95 -1.04 -13.23 -16.52
CA ARG A 95 -1.69 -12.96 -17.81
C ARG A 95 -2.66 -14.10 -18.16
N GLY A 96 -3.90 -13.78 -18.53
CA GLY A 96 -4.93 -14.78 -18.81
C GLY A 96 -4.55 -15.78 -19.93
N ASP A 97 -5.07 -17.00 -19.85
CA ASP A 97 -4.90 -18.03 -20.88
C ASP A 97 -5.74 -17.72 -22.13
N ILE A 98 -5.17 -17.98 -23.31
CA ILE A 98 -5.91 -17.90 -24.56
C ILE A 98 -6.40 -19.30 -24.92
N VAL A 99 -7.72 -19.43 -25.08
CA VAL A 99 -8.37 -20.70 -25.43
C VAL A 99 -9.16 -20.59 -26.74
N ASP A 100 -9.18 -21.68 -27.51
CA ASP A 100 -10.05 -21.85 -28.67
C ASP A 100 -11.52 -22.04 -28.24
N ARG A 101 -12.47 -21.95 -29.18
CA ARG A 101 -13.91 -22.18 -28.98
C ARG A 101 -14.23 -23.52 -28.30
N LYS A 102 -13.38 -24.53 -28.49
CA LYS A 102 -13.51 -25.86 -27.85
C LYS A 102 -12.85 -25.94 -26.47
N GLY A 103 -12.36 -24.83 -25.91
CA GLY A 103 -11.66 -24.78 -24.62
C GLY A 103 -10.22 -25.29 -24.65
N ARG A 104 -9.63 -25.48 -25.84
CA ARG A 104 -8.24 -25.95 -25.98
C ARG A 104 -7.29 -24.77 -25.78
N ILE A 105 -6.24 -24.97 -24.97
CA ILE A 105 -5.24 -23.95 -24.69
C ILE A 105 -4.43 -23.66 -25.95
N LEU A 106 -4.39 -22.38 -26.33
CA LEU A 106 -3.58 -21.85 -27.42
C LEU A 106 -2.36 -21.10 -26.91
N ALA A 107 -2.48 -20.42 -25.76
CA ALA A 107 -1.37 -19.79 -25.04
C ALA A 107 -1.62 -19.86 -23.52
N THR A 108 -0.58 -20.22 -22.76
CA THR A 108 -0.60 -20.33 -21.30
C THR A 108 0.67 -19.74 -20.71
N ASN A 109 0.64 -19.35 -19.44
CA ASN A 109 1.86 -18.99 -18.71
C ASN A 109 2.48 -20.24 -18.09
N LEU A 110 3.81 -20.28 -18.10
CA LEU A 110 4.61 -21.26 -17.37
C LEU A 110 5.44 -20.51 -16.33
N GLU A 111 5.36 -20.95 -15.08
CA GLU A 111 6.24 -20.48 -14.02
C GLU A 111 7.67 -20.94 -14.28
N THR A 112 8.60 -20.00 -14.22
CA THR A 112 10.03 -20.20 -14.42
C THR A 112 10.79 -19.29 -13.46
N TYR A 113 12.11 -19.44 -13.43
CA TYR A 113 12.97 -18.61 -12.61
C TYR A 113 14.03 -17.96 -13.50
N ALA A 114 14.47 -16.77 -13.12
CA ALA A 114 15.64 -16.13 -13.69
C ALA A 114 16.79 -16.22 -12.68
N LEU A 115 17.99 -16.53 -13.16
CA LEU A 115 19.21 -16.54 -12.36
C LEU A 115 19.88 -15.19 -12.46
N TYR A 116 20.16 -14.63 -11.29
CA TYR A 116 21.01 -13.47 -11.15
C TYR A 116 22.06 -13.70 -10.06
N VAL A 117 23.12 -12.90 -10.12
CA VAL A 117 24.25 -12.97 -9.19
C VAL A 117 24.34 -11.66 -8.42
N GLU A 118 24.43 -11.78 -7.10
CA GLU A 118 24.83 -10.69 -6.22
C GLU A 118 26.33 -10.81 -5.91
N THR A 119 27.15 -10.00 -6.59
CA THR A 119 28.61 -10.17 -6.54
C THR A 119 29.22 -9.96 -5.15
N ARG A 120 28.54 -9.22 -4.26
CA ARG A 120 29.01 -9.03 -2.87
C ARG A 120 28.85 -10.27 -1.99
N HIS A 121 27.98 -11.20 -2.38
CA HIS A 121 27.68 -12.41 -1.63
C HIS A 121 28.32 -13.65 -2.27
N LEU A 122 29.01 -13.50 -3.41
CA LEU A 122 29.80 -14.58 -4.01
C LEU A 122 30.98 -14.95 -3.10
N VAL A 123 31.08 -16.24 -2.77
CA VAL A 123 32.18 -16.75 -1.94
C VAL A 123 33.41 -17.09 -2.79
N ASP A 124 33.21 -17.78 -3.91
CA ASP A 124 34.27 -18.17 -4.84
C ASP A 124 33.86 -17.85 -6.29
N PRO A 125 34.14 -16.63 -6.77
CA PRO A 125 33.76 -16.19 -8.12
C PRO A 125 34.32 -17.09 -9.23
N LEU A 126 35.52 -17.66 -9.05
CA LEU A 126 36.18 -18.46 -10.08
C LEU A 126 35.51 -19.84 -10.21
N ASN A 127 35.32 -20.52 -9.08
CA ASN A 127 34.68 -21.83 -9.07
C ASN A 127 33.20 -21.73 -9.51
N THR A 128 32.50 -20.70 -9.05
CA THR A 128 31.10 -20.45 -9.45
C THR A 128 30.97 -20.17 -10.94
N ALA A 129 31.87 -19.38 -11.53
CA ALA A 129 31.89 -19.15 -12.97
C ALA A 129 32.13 -20.43 -13.78
N ASN A 130 33.08 -21.28 -13.35
CA ASN A 130 33.36 -22.56 -13.99
C ASN A 130 32.17 -23.52 -13.91
N LYS A 131 31.56 -23.67 -12.73
CA LYS A 131 30.39 -24.54 -12.54
C LYS A 131 29.19 -24.07 -13.37
N LEU A 132 28.96 -22.76 -13.46
CA LEU A 132 27.90 -22.20 -14.30
C LEU A 132 28.15 -22.44 -15.79
N ALA A 133 29.39 -22.33 -16.26
CA ALA A 133 29.74 -22.62 -17.65
C ALA A 133 29.63 -24.11 -18.00
N ILE A 134 29.81 -25.02 -17.04
CA ILE A 134 29.56 -26.46 -17.23
C ILE A 134 28.05 -26.75 -17.33
N LEU A 135 27.23 -26.01 -16.58
CA LEU A 135 25.78 -26.21 -16.56
C LEU A 135 25.08 -25.61 -17.80
N PHE A 136 25.65 -24.53 -18.34
CA PHE A 136 25.07 -23.78 -19.44
C PHE A 136 26.09 -23.63 -20.59
N ASP A 137 25.85 -24.37 -21.67
CA ASP A 137 26.71 -24.36 -22.87
C ASP A 137 26.84 -22.98 -23.55
N ASP A 138 25.89 -22.08 -23.30
CA ASP A 138 25.86 -20.72 -23.83
C ASP A 138 26.73 -19.72 -23.03
N LEU A 139 27.33 -20.14 -21.92
CA LEU A 139 28.10 -19.26 -21.04
C LEU A 139 29.59 -19.58 -21.05
N ASN A 140 30.42 -18.53 -21.03
CA ASN A 140 31.87 -18.66 -20.93
C ASN A 140 32.36 -18.34 -19.50
N ALA A 141 33.14 -19.24 -18.91
CA ALA A 141 33.65 -19.08 -17.55
C ALA A 141 34.53 -17.83 -17.36
N ASN A 142 35.38 -17.50 -18.34
CA ASN A 142 36.27 -16.34 -18.25
C ASN A 142 35.49 -15.03 -18.28
N ASP A 143 34.47 -14.95 -19.14
CA ASP A 143 33.61 -13.79 -19.24
C ASP A 143 32.81 -13.59 -17.95
N LEU A 144 32.25 -14.67 -17.40
CA LEU A 144 31.54 -14.63 -16.12
C LEU A 144 32.45 -14.18 -14.98
N TYR A 145 33.67 -14.73 -14.89
CA TYR A 145 34.63 -14.34 -13.86
C TYR A 145 34.99 -12.85 -13.93
N SER A 146 35.23 -12.32 -15.13
CA SER A 146 35.49 -10.89 -15.33
C SER A 146 34.30 -10.01 -14.91
N GLN A 147 33.07 -10.48 -15.14
CA GLN A 147 31.86 -9.78 -14.75
C GLN A 147 31.60 -9.86 -13.24
N PHE A 148 31.93 -10.97 -12.59
CA PHE A 148 31.78 -11.16 -11.14
C PHE A 148 32.76 -10.31 -10.33
N THR A 149 33.99 -10.16 -10.84
CA THR A 149 35.05 -9.35 -10.23
C THR A 149 34.98 -7.86 -10.60
N GLY A 150 34.05 -7.49 -11.48
CA GLY A 150 33.80 -6.11 -11.86
C GLY A 150 33.16 -5.27 -10.76
N THR A 151 32.86 -4.01 -11.10
CA THR A 151 32.22 -3.05 -10.17
C THR A 151 30.72 -3.24 -9.98
N ARG A 152 30.09 -4.09 -10.81
CA ARG A 152 28.65 -4.31 -10.78
C ARG A 152 28.27 -5.18 -9.58
N LYS A 153 27.23 -4.76 -8.87
CA LYS A 153 26.72 -5.43 -7.66
C LYS A 153 25.66 -6.50 -7.96
N PHE A 154 25.09 -6.43 -9.16
CA PHE A 154 23.98 -7.26 -9.61
C PHE A 154 24.18 -7.57 -11.10
N LEU A 155 23.98 -8.83 -11.48
CA LEU A 155 24.14 -9.29 -12.86
C LEU A 155 23.11 -10.37 -13.20
N TRP A 156 22.39 -10.18 -14.30
CA TRP A 156 21.55 -11.23 -14.87
C TRP A 156 22.41 -12.24 -15.61
N ILE A 157 22.28 -13.53 -15.27
CA ILE A 157 22.98 -14.62 -15.94
C ILE A 157 22.07 -15.26 -16.97
N LYS A 158 20.87 -15.67 -16.55
CA LYS A 158 19.90 -16.35 -17.41
C LYS A 158 18.49 -15.89 -17.10
N LYS A 159 17.73 -15.56 -18.15
CA LYS A 159 16.36 -15.04 -18.00
C LYS A 159 15.30 -16.12 -17.75
N LYS A 160 15.59 -17.37 -18.14
CA LYS A 160 14.67 -18.52 -18.06
C LYS A 160 15.45 -19.75 -17.60
N LEU A 161 14.93 -20.43 -16.60
CA LEU A 161 15.46 -21.68 -16.06
C LEU A 161 14.35 -22.69 -15.92
N SER A 162 14.61 -23.92 -16.35
CA SER A 162 13.76 -25.04 -15.96
C SER A 162 13.92 -25.36 -14.47
N PRO A 163 12.94 -26.01 -13.83
CA PRO A 163 13.07 -26.47 -12.45
C PRO A 163 14.30 -27.37 -12.22
N GLU A 164 14.64 -28.21 -13.20
CA GLU A 164 15.83 -29.06 -13.15
C GLU A 164 17.13 -28.24 -13.17
N GLN A 165 17.20 -27.22 -14.04
CA GLN A 165 18.35 -26.31 -14.08
C GLN A 165 18.46 -25.48 -12.79
N MET A 166 17.32 -25.03 -12.24
CA MET A 166 17.30 -24.33 -10.96
C MET A 166 17.89 -25.19 -9.85
N GLN A 167 17.49 -26.47 -9.78
CA GLN A 167 18.04 -27.38 -8.79
C GLN A 167 19.55 -27.57 -8.98
N ALA A 168 20.01 -27.77 -10.21
CA ALA A 168 21.44 -27.91 -10.49
C ALA A 168 22.26 -26.65 -10.14
N VAL A 169 21.68 -25.45 -10.30
CA VAL A 169 22.31 -24.20 -9.82
C VAL A 169 22.29 -24.13 -8.28
N HIS A 170 21.23 -24.58 -7.61
CA HIS A 170 21.21 -24.68 -6.15
C HIS A 170 22.29 -25.62 -5.62
N ASP A 171 22.53 -26.75 -6.30
CA ASP A 171 23.54 -27.74 -5.91
C ASP A 171 24.98 -27.21 -5.99
N ILE A 172 25.21 -26.08 -6.67
CA ILE A 172 26.51 -25.37 -6.66
C ILE A 172 26.87 -24.88 -5.26
N GLY A 173 25.86 -24.46 -4.48
CA GLY A 173 25.98 -24.05 -3.08
C GLY A 173 26.55 -22.66 -2.83
N ASP A 174 26.60 -21.78 -3.84
CA ASP A 174 27.10 -20.40 -3.66
C ASP A 174 25.94 -19.45 -3.25
N PRO A 175 26.02 -18.78 -2.08
CA PRO A 175 24.97 -17.87 -1.60
C PRO A 175 24.80 -16.60 -2.45
N GLY A 176 25.78 -16.28 -3.32
CA GLY A 176 25.68 -15.18 -4.29
C GLY A 176 24.75 -15.48 -5.46
N LEU A 177 24.38 -16.74 -5.70
CA LEU A 177 23.43 -17.14 -6.73
C LEU A 177 22.01 -17.04 -6.20
N ARG A 178 21.18 -16.25 -6.89
CA ARG A 178 19.82 -15.96 -6.45
C ARG A 178 18.85 -16.10 -7.62
N PHE A 179 17.60 -16.42 -7.29
CA PHE A 179 16.54 -16.66 -8.26
C PHE A 179 15.46 -15.61 -8.11
N GLY A 180 15.06 -15.03 -9.25
CA GLY A 180 13.88 -14.19 -9.35
C GLY A 180 12.73 -14.99 -9.95
N PRO A 181 11.54 -15.04 -9.33
CA PRO A 181 10.38 -15.68 -9.94
C PRO A 181 10.01 -14.96 -11.24
N ARG A 182 9.64 -15.73 -12.26
CA ARG A 182 9.32 -15.18 -13.58
C ARG A 182 8.26 -16.03 -14.27
N GLU A 183 7.43 -15.41 -15.08
CA GLU A 183 6.52 -16.16 -15.95
C GLU A 183 7.03 -16.11 -17.39
N THR A 184 6.85 -17.19 -18.14
CA THR A 184 7.10 -17.20 -19.58
C THR A 184 5.89 -17.70 -20.34
N ARG A 185 5.58 -17.06 -21.48
CA ARG A 185 4.43 -17.42 -22.30
C ARG A 185 4.77 -18.64 -23.17
N LEU A 186 3.96 -19.69 -23.09
CA LEU A 186 4.06 -20.93 -23.85
C LEU A 186 2.91 -21.03 -24.86
N TYR A 187 3.24 -21.43 -26.10
CA TYR A 187 2.28 -21.62 -27.19
C TYR A 187 2.29 -23.09 -27.65
N PRO A 188 1.42 -23.98 -27.12
CA PRO A 188 1.49 -25.41 -27.38
C PRO A 188 1.37 -25.79 -28.86
N ASN A 189 0.55 -25.05 -29.62
CA ASN A 189 0.34 -25.29 -31.06
C ASN A 189 1.37 -24.59 -31.96
N GLY A 190 2.38 -23.96 -31.36
CA GLY A 190 3.56 -23.41 -32.04
C GLY A 190 3.26 -22.61 -33.31
N ALA A 191 3.94 -22.97 -34.40
CA ALA A 191 3.95 -22.24 -35.66
C ALA A 191 2.58 -22.18 -36.38
N LEU A 192 1.68 -23.13 -36.11
CA LEU A 192 0.36 -23.19 -36.75
C LEU A 192 -0.52 -22.00 -36.32
N ALA A 193 -0.40 -21.60 -35.06
CA ALA A 193 -1.18 -20.51 -34.49
C ALA A 193 -0.38 -19.22 -34.28
N SER A 194 0.96 -19.25 -34.36
CA SER A 194 1.83 -18.10 -34.09
C SER A 194 1.55 -16.88 -34.96
N HIS A 195 1.17 -17.07 -36.23
CA HIS A 195 0.86 -15.95 -37.14
C HIS A 195 -0.39 -15.18 -36.71
N ILE A 196 -1.36 -15.86 -36.08
CA ILE A 196 -2.61 -15.26 -35.63
C ILE A 196 -2.48 -14.81 -34.18
N LEU A 197 -1.98 -15.68 -33.31
CA LEU A 197 -1.76 -15.39 -31.89
C LEU A 197 -0.76 -14.24 -31.69
N GLY A 198 0.26 -14.19 -32.55
CA GLY A 198 1.37 -13.28 -32.44
C GLY A 198 2.39 -13.75 -31.40
N GLY A 199 2.86 -12.82 -30.58
CA GLY A 199 3.90 -13.10 -29.60
C GLY A 199 3.86 -12.12 -28.43
N ALA A 200 4.46 -12.56 -27.33
CA ALA A 200 4.62 -11.77 -26.13
C ALA A 200 6.10 -11.63 -25.78
N SER A 201 6.48 -10.49 -25.22
CA SER A 201 7.85 -10.20 -24.79
C SER A 201 7.83 -9.72 -23.35
N PHE A 202 9.00 -9.79 -22.71
CA PHE A 202 9.22 -9.12 -21.44
C PHE A 202 9.18 -7.61 -21.65
N GLY A 203 8.33 -6.93 -20.88
CA GLY A 203 8.24 -5.48 -20.80
C GLY A 203 9.21 -4.96 -19.75
N LYS A 204 8.68 -4.46 -18.63
CA LYS A 204 9.50 -4.03 -17.49
C LYS A 204 10.01 -5.26 -16.73
N GLU A 205 11.33 -5.33 -16.54
CA GLU A 205 12.02 -6.39 -15.82
C GLU A 205 12.61 -5.83 -14.50
N GLY A 206 12.13 -6.34 -13.38
CA GLY A 206 12.67 -6.16 -12.03
C GLY A 206 13.23 -7.49 -11.48
N VAL A 207 13.84 -7.43 -10.30
CA VAL A 207 14.41 -8.61 -9.63
C VAL A 207 13.33 -9.60 -9.23
N ASP A 208 12.24 -9.08 -8.66
CA ASP A 208 11.14 -9.90 -8.20
C ASP A 208 10.06 -10.07 -9.27
N SER A 209 10.05 -9.27 -10.34
CA SER A 209 8.94 -9.24 -11.29
C SER A 209 9.34 -9.01 -12.73
N ALA A 210 8.78 -9.78 -13.67
CA ALA A 210 8.82 -9.46 -15.09
C ALA A 210 7.41 -9.36 -15.67
N GLU A 211 7.12 -8.22 -16.29
CA GLU A 211 5.85 -8.00 -16.98
C GLU A 211 5.85 -8.68 -18.36
N ILE A 212 4.76 -9.37 -18.70
CA ILE A 212 4.56 -9.95 -20.04
C ILE A 212 3.65 -9.03 -20.86
N VAL A 213 4.19 -8.48 -21.93
CA VAL A 213 3.48 -7.56 -22.84
C VAL A 213 3.25 -8.23 -24.19
N GLY A 214 2.02 -8.15 -24.70
CA GLY A 214 1.68 -8.62 -26.04
C GLY A 214 2.27 -7.71 -27.13
N VAL A 215 3.14 -8.24 -27.99
CA VAL A 215 3.86 -7.46 -29.01
C VAL A 215 3.18 -7.55 -30.38
N ALA A 216 2.48 -8.64 -30.66
CA ALA A 216 1.85 -8.88 -31.96
C ALA A 216 0.56 -9.71 -31.85
N GLY A 217 -0.23 -9.71 -32.94
CA GLY A 217 -1.40 -10.59 -33.10
C GLY A 217 -2.47 -10.40 -32.03
N VAL A 218 -3.18 -11.50 -31.73
CA VAL A 218 -4.19 -11.59 -30.69
C VAL A 218 -3.65 -11.16 -29.32
N GLU A 219 -2.39 -11.49 -29.01
CA GLU A 219 -1.74 -11.10 -27.75
C GLU A 219 -1.68 -9.58 -27.58
N LYS A 220 -1.41 -8.82 -28.66
CA LYS A 220 -1.42 -7.35 -28.61
C LYS A 220 -2.82 -6.76 -28.60
N THR A 221 -3.75 -7.32 -29.38
CA THR A 221 -5.11 -6.74 -29.49
C THR A 221 -5.90 -6.92 -28.20
N PHE A 222 -5.68 -8.01 -27.48
CA PHE A 222 -6.37 -8.32 -26.23
C PHE A 222 -5.50 -8.08 -24.99
N ASP A 223 -4.41 -7.33 -25.11
CA ASP A 223 -3.43 -7.11 -24.04
C ASP A 223 -4.08 -6.59 -22.75
N SER A 224 -5.00 -5.61 -22.86
CA SER A 224 -5.72 -5.05 -21.72
C SER A 224 -6.67 -6.05 -21.03
N GLN A 225 -7.29 -6.95 -21.79
CA GLN A 225 -8.19 -7.98 -21.24
C GLN A 225 -7.40 -9.11 -20.58
N LEU A 226 -6.23 -9.44 -21.15
CA LEU A 226 -5.35 -10.48 -20.62
C LEU A 226 -4.61 -10.02 -19.35
N GLN A 227 -4.46 -8.71 -19.15
CA GLN A 227 -3.89 -8.09 -17.94
C GLN A 227 -4.91 -7.78 -16.84
N ASP A 228 -6.20 -8.02 -17.06
CA ASP A 228 -7.23 -7.73 -16.06
C ASP A 228 -7.41 -8.92 -15.08
N PRO A 229 -7.12 -8.76 -13.77
CA PRO A 229 -7.24 -9.85 -12.80
C PRO A 229 -8.69 -10.31 -12.60
N HIS A 230 -9.70 -9.49 -12.91
CA HIS A 230 -11.11 -9.90 -12.82
C HIS A 230 -11.54 -10.80 -13.98
N THR A 231 -10.82 -10.76 -15.11
CA THR A 231 -11.12 -11.51 -16.33
C THR A 231 -10.37 -12.87 -16.40
N GLN A 232 -9.49 -13.16 -15.43
CA GLN A 232 -8.63 -14.36 -15.39
C GLN A 232 -9.37 -15.72 -15.45
N LYS A 233 -10.67 -15.76 -15.13
CA LYS A 233 -11.49 -16.98 -15.33
C LYS A 233 -11.90 -17.10 -16.79
N SER A 234 -10.97 -17.52 -17.64
CA SER A 234 -11.14 -17.86 -19.06
C SER A 234 -11.59 -16.71 -19.98
N THR A 235 -10.64 -15.99 -20.56
CA THR A 235 -10.90 -15.14 -21.73
C THR A 235 -11.16 -16.03 -22.94
N GLN A 236 -12.43 -16.38 -23.19
CA GLN A 236 -12.83 -17.01 -24.45
C GLN A 236 -12.77 -15.96 -25.56
N ILE A 237 -11.69 -15.96 -26.35
CA ILE A 237 -11.57 -15.04 -27.48
C ILE A 237 -12.51 -15.52 -28.59
N ASN A 238 -13.65 -14.86 -28.68
CA ASN A 238 -14.62 -15.09 -29.74
C ASN A 238 -14.15 -14.33 -31.01
N TYR A 239 -13.63 -15.06 -32.01
CA TYR A 239 -13.10 -14.52 -33.28
C TYR A 239 -14.09 -13.66 -34.10
N ARG A 240 -15.33 -13.47 -33.64
CA ARG A 240 -16.37 -12.70 -34.33
C ARG A 240 -16.23 -11.18 -34.20
N SER A 241 -15.38 -10.66 -33.31
CA SER A 241 -15.20 -9.21 -33.13
C SER A 241 -14.17 -8.57 -34.07
N ILE A 242 -13.57 -9.34 -34.99
CA ILE A 242 -12.45 -8.88 -35.84
C ILE A 242 -12.93 -8.14 -37.11
N ASN A 243 -14.24 -8.02 -37.37
CA ASN A 243 -14.76 -7.26 -38.51
C ASN A 243 -16.09 -6.55 -38.19
N PRO A 244 -16.09 -5.24 -37.89
CA PRO A 244 -17.31 -4.43 -37.86
C PRO A 244 -17.67 -3.81 -39.22
N SER A 245 -16.89 -4.03 -40.29
CA SER A 245 -17.09 -3.31 -41.55
C SER A 245 -16.77 -4.18 -42.77
N CYS A 246 -17.71 -5.04 -43.15
CA CYS A 246 -17.94 -5.41 -44.54
C CYS A 246 -19.35 -6.02 -44.63
N SER A 247 -20.29 -5.14 -44.93
CA SER A 247 -21.63 -5.43 -45.45
C SER A 247 -21.75 -4.73 -46.78
#